data_AF-A0AAD9MLM9-F1
#
_entry.id   AF-A0AAD9MLM9-F1
#
_cell.length_a   1.000
_cell.length_b   1.000
_cell.length_c   1.000
_cell.angle_alpha   90.00
_cell.angle_beta   90.00
_cell.angle_gamma   90.00
#
_symmetry.space_group_name_H-M   'P 1'
#
loop_
_entity.id
_entity.type
_entity.pdbx_description
1 polymer ?
#
loop_
_entity_poly.entity_id
_entity_poly.type
_entity_poly.pdbx_seq_one_letter_code
_entity_poly.pdbx_strand_id
1 'polypeptide(L)'
;MLPAVSTLRLHAKARRWNDLLAFGIGFALAVIYHVVHMMPGGIAEASLWGVSGATWRTLDILWAQGLLARTFGHVVGVHRPSLATFANLAFPAGVLVMSKTFEVFTLGIASKILSIVVFLTLVAKLSLEGRESMPQYDATRGRAALVCFALGLMCFPLPELVPEMYWLFHSLWHIFMAAGIFEVYLELSSVEGLKKPIWLPAHMVKIS
;
A
#
# COMPACT_ATOMS: atom_id res chain seq x y z
N MET A 1 3.15 -13.22 -0.89
CA MET A 1 3.95 -13.11 0.36
C MET A 1 5.37 -12.58 0.16
N LEU A 2 6.14 -13.08 -0.82
CA LEU A 2 7.55 -12.71 -0.99
C LEU A 2 7.83 -11.18 -1.10
N PRO A 3 7.07 -10.38 -1.86
CA PRO A 3 7.28 -8.93 -1.91
C PRO A 3 7.07 -8.24 -0.56
N ALA A 4 6.01 -8.60 0.18
CA ALA A 4 5.73 -8.02 1.50
C ALA A 4 6.85 -8.30 2.51
N VAL A 5 7.33 -9.55 2.57
CA VAL A 5 8.47 -9.93 3.44
C VAL A 5 9.75 -9.20 3.02
N SER A 6 9.95 -9.01 1.72
CA SER A 6 11.10 -8.26 1.20
C SER A 6 11.05 -6.79 1.61
N THR A 7 9.88 -6.16 1.59
CA THR A 7 9.66 -4.79 2.08
C THR A 7 9.95 -4.66 3.58
N LEU A 8 9.51 -5.62 4.42
CA LEU A 8 9.85 -5.62 5.85
C LEU A 8 11.36 -5.74 6.06
N ARG A 9 12.04 -6.65 5.35
CA ARG A 9 13.50 -6.78 5.40
C ARG A 9 14.20 -5.49 4.99
N LEU A 10 13.68 -4.79 3.98
CA LEU A 10 14.21 -3.51 3.55
C LEU A 10 14.09 -2.46 4.67
N HIS A 11 12.93 -2.34 5.32
CA HIS A 11 12.77 -1.42 6.46
C HIS A 11 13.69 -1.76 7.62
N ALA A 12 13.86 -3.04 7.95
CA ALA A 12 14.78 -3.49 9.00
C ALA A 12 16.24 -3.11 8.67
N LYS A 13 16.68 -3.39 7.45
CA LYS A 13 18.03 -3.03 6.98
C LYS A 13 18.27 -1.52 6.94
N ALA A 14 17.24 -0.75 6.56
CA ALA A 14 17.26 0.71 6.60
C ALA A 14 17.10 1.29 8.01
N ARG A 15 17.00 0.46 9.06
CA ARG A 15 16.75 0.86 10.46
C ARG A 15 15.50 1.71 10.64
N ARG A 16 14.51 1.53 9.76
CA ARG A 16 13.22 2.24 9.79
C ARG A 16 12.23 1.49 10.67
N TRP A 17 12.51 1.42 11.97
CA TRP A 17 11.76 0.60 12.92
C TRP A 17 10.27 0.93 12.99
N ASN A 18 9.92 2.21 12.85
CA ASN A 18 8.52 2.64 12.82
C ASN A 18 7.79 2.09 11.59
N ASP A 19 8.44 2.05 10.43
CA ASP A 19 7.89 1.44 9.22
C ASP A 19 7.83 -0.08 9.36
N LEU A 20 8.90 -0.71 9.86
CA LEU A 20 8.92 -2.15 10.10
C LEU A 20 7.76 -2.58 11.00
N LEU A 21 7.53 -1.86 12.11
CA LEU A 21 6.45 -2.13 13.04
C LEU A 21 5.08 -1.91 12.38
N ALA A 22 4.87 -0.76 11.72
CA ALA A 22 3.58 -0.43 11.12
C ALA A 22 3.19 -1.43 10.01
N PHE A 23 4.10 -1.71 9.08
CA PHE A 23 3.86 -2.69 8.01
C PHE A 23 3.80 -4.13 8.56
N GLY A 24 4.56 -4.46 9.61
CA GLY A 24 4.53 -5.77 10.26
C GLY A 24 3.20 -6.05 10.96
N ILE A 25 2.69 -5.08 11.73
CA ILE A 25 1.35 -5.15 12.34
C ILE A 25 0.29 -5.29 11.25
N GLY A 26 0.38 -4.50 10.18
CA GLY A 26 -0.60 -4.59 9.09
C GLY A 26 -0.59 -5.92 8.38
N PHE A 27 0.59 -6.50 8.16
CA PHE A 27 0.70 -7.85 7.61
C PHE A 27 0.06 -8.88 8.55
N ALA A 28 0.29 -8.79 9.86
CA ALA A 28 -0.33 -9.69 10.83
C ALA A 28 -1.86 -9.54 10.86
N LEU A 29 -2.38 -8.30 10.87
CA LEU A 29 -3.81 -8.02 10.81
C LEU A 29 -4.45 -8.57 9.53
N ALA A 30 -3.80 -8.37 8.38
CA ALA A 30 -4.28 -8.90 7.11
C ALA A 30 -4.33 -10.43 7.13
N VAL A 31 -3.32 -11.10 7.68
CA VAL A 31 -3.31 -12.57 7.82
C VAL A 31 -4.45 -13.03 8.74
N ILE A 32 -4.63 -12.39 9.89
CA ILE A 32 -5.71 -12.72 10.83
C ILE A 32 -7.07 -12.53 10.16
N TYR A 33 -7.29 -11.39 9.50
CA TYR A 33 -8.52 -11.12 8.75
C TYR A 33 -8.80 -12.20 7.71
N HIS A 34 -7.81 -12.62 6.92
CA HIS A 34 -8.00 -13.67 5.91
C HIS A 34 -8.31 -15.03 6.56
N VAL A 35 -7.67 -15.38 7.68
CA VAL A 35 -8.02 -16.60 8.42
C VAL A 35 -9.48 -16.56 8.87
N VAL A 36 -9.93 -15.44 9.46
CA VAL A 36 -11.32 -15.25 9.90
C VAL A 36 -12.28 -15.29 8.71
N HIS A 37 -11.92 -14.67 7.58
CA HIS A 37 -12.72 -14.66 6.36
C HIS A 37 -12.92 -16.06 5.77
N MET A 38 -11.94 -16.94 5.95
CA MET A 38 -11.94 -18.33 5.45
C MET A 38 -12.54 -19.34 6.42
N MET A 39 -13.00 -18.91 7.62
CA MET A 39 -13.70 -19.79 8.55
C MET A 39 -15.06 -20.22 7.98
N PRO A 40 -15.62 -21.37 8.41
CA PRO A 40 -16.99 -21.76 8.07
C PRO A 40 -17.99 -20.65 8.39
N GLY A 41 -18.92 -20.36 7.47
CA GLY A 41 -19.86 -19.22 7.59
C GLY A 41 -19.30 -17.87 7.12
N GLY A 42 -18.01 -17.81 6.78
CA GLY A 42 -17.34 -16.62 6.25
C GLY A 42 -17.29 -15.46 7.26
N ILE A 43 -16.94 -14.27 6.75
CA ILE A 43 -16.71 -13.07 7.60
C ILE A 43 -17.94 -12.61 8.41
N ALA A 44 -19.15 -12.98 7.97
CA ALA A 44 -20.40 -12.58 8.61
C ALA A 44 -20.65 -13.36 9.91
N GLU A 45 -20.26 -14.64 9.95
CA GLU A 45 -20.54 -15.55 11.06
C GLU A 45 -19.29 -15.85 11.90
N ALA A 46 -18.10 -15.60 11.35
CA ALA A 46 -16.85 -15.90 12.01
C ALA A 46 -16.61 -15.05 13.27
N SER A 47 -15.97 -15.65 14.27
CA SER A 47 -15.47 -14.99 15.47
C SER A 47 -14.10 -15.57 15.83
N LEU A 48 -13.15 -14.70 16.16
CA LEU A 48 -11.83 -15.09 16.62
C LEU A 48 -11.47 -14.25 17.84
N TRP A 49 -11.10 -14.93 18.93
CA TRP A 49 -10.80 -14.31 20.24
C TRP A 49 -11.93 -13.42 20.77
N GLY A 50 -13.19 -13.80 20.50
CA GLY A 50 -14.37 -13.02 20.92
C GLY A 50 -14.63 -11.77 20.08
N VAL A 51 -13.85 -11.53 19.02
CA VAL A 51 -14.05 -10.41 18.09
C VAL A 51 -14.72 -10.93 16.82
N SER A 52 -15.82 -10.27 16.43
CA SER A 52 -16.57 -10.63 15.21
C SER A 52 -15.75 -10.46 13.94
N GLY A 53 -16.06 -11.24 12.91
CA GLY A 53 -15.43 -11.12 11.59
C GLY A 53 -15.64 -9.75 10.96
N ALA A 54 -16.81 -9.13 11.15
CA ALA A 54 -17.06 -7.76 10.72
C ALA A 54 -16.07 -6.76 11.36
N THR A 55 -15.79 -6.90 12.65
CA THR A 55 -14.79 -6.07 13.35
C THR A 55 -13.38 -6.31 12.80
N TRP A 56 -12.98 -7.57 12.58
CA TRP A 56 -11.68 -7.89 11.98
C TRP A 56 -11.51 -7.29 10.59
N ARG A 57 -12.56 -7.35 9.76
CA ARG A 57 -12.60 -6.71 8.44
C ARG A 57 -12.41 -5.20 8.55
N THR A 58 -13.12 -4.54 9.46
CA THR A 58 -12.99 -3.09 9.66
C THR A 58 -11.58 -2.71 10.11
N LEU A 59 -10.98 -3.47 11.03
CA LEU A 59 -9.61 -3.23 11.50
C LEU A 59 -8.59 -3.37 10.36
N ASP A 60 -8.70 -4.41 9.53
CA ASP A 60 -7.86 -4.60 8.34
C ASP A 60 -7.99 -3.44 7.36
N ILE A 61 -9.22 -3.01 7.05
CA ILE A 61 -9.48 -1.90 6.14
C ILE A 61 -8.85 -0.59 6.65
N LEU A 62 -9.07 -0.24 7.93
CA LEU A 62 -8.52 0.99 8.50
C LEU A 62 -6.99 0.98 8.50
N TRP A 63 -6.38 -0.15 8.83
CA TRP A 63 -4.94 -0.28 8.83
C TRP A 63 -4.36 -0.25 7.41
N ALA A 64 -4.99 -0.95 6.46
CA ALA A 64 -4.62 -0.92 5.05
C ALA A 64 -4.66 0.50 4.49
N GLN A 65 -5.68 1.29 4.83
CA GLN A 65 -5.76 2.71 4.45
C GLN A 65 -4.61 3.52 5.05
N GLY A 66 -4.33 3.38 6.35
CA GLY A 66 -3.21 4.07 6.99
C GLY A 66 -1.86 3.71 6.35
N LEU A 67 -1.62 2.43 6.07
CA LEU A 67 -0.41 1.97 5.39
C LEU A 67 -0.31 2.43 3.94
N LEU A 68 -1.44 2.53 3.24
CA LEU A 68 -1.48 3.06 1.88
C LEU A 68 -1.06 4.53 1.86
N ALA A 69 -1.62 5.35 2.76
CA ALA A 69 -1.24 6.76 2.89
C ALA A 69 0.23 6.93 3.29
N ARG A 70 0.71 6.10 4.21
CA ARG A 70 2.12 6.04 4.60
C ARG A 70 3.03 5.69 3.42
N THR A 71 2.60 4.74 2.58
CA THR A 71 3.32 4.34 1.38
C THR A 71 3.46 5.51 0.41
N PHE A 72 2.37 6.22 0.12
CA PHE A 72 2.42 7.40 -0.75
C PHE A 72 3.23 8.54 -0.13
N GLY A 73 3.20 8.72 1.18
CA GLY A 73 4.09 9.65 1.88
C GLY A 73 5.56 9.36 1.58
N HIS A 74 5.95 8.08 1.59
CA HIS A 74 7.31 7.67 1.20
C HIS A 74 7.59 7.93 -0.27
N VAL A 75 6.66 7.63 -1.18
CA VAL A 75 6.81 7.93 -2.63
C VAL A 75 6.96 9.43 -2.89
N VAL A 76 6.32 10.28 -2.10
CA VAL A 76 6.47 11.73 -2.20
C VAL A 76 7.79 12.21 -1.55
N GLY A 77 8.50 11.35 -0.82
CA GLY A 77 9.74 11.67 -0.12
C GLY A 77 9.49 12.42 1.19
N VAL A 78 8.39 12.16 1.88
CA VAL A 78 8.09 12.79 3.17
C VAL A 78 9.07 12.28 4.22
N HIS A 79 9.91 13.16 4.75
CA HIS A 79 10.86 12.86 5.81
C HIS A 79 10.54 13.60 7.12
N ARG A 80 9.84 14.73 7.05
CA ARG A 80 9.41 15.47 8.25
C ARG A 80 8.33 14.71 9.01
N PRO A 81 8.48 14.50 10.34
CA PRO A 81 7.49 13.80 11.15
C PRO A 81 6.10 14.43 11.10
N SER A 82 5.98 15.76 11.04
CA SER A 82 4.70 16.46 10.96
C SER A 82 3.95 16.14 9.67
N LEU A 83 4.64 16.17 8.52
CA LEU A 83 4.08 15.77 7.23
C LEU A 83 3.73 14.28 7.18
N ALA A 84 4.56 13.43 7.79
CA ALA A 84 4.28 12.00 7.88
C ALA A 84 3.02 11.73 8.71
N THR A 85 2.86 12.40 9.86
CA THR A 85 1.66 12.31 10.70
C THR A 85 0.43 12.80 9.95
N PHE A 86 0.54 13.94 9.26
CA PHE A 86 -0.55 14.45 8.41
C PHE A 86 -0.97 13.40 7.37
N ALA A 87 -0.04 12.89 6.58
CA ALA A 87 -0.34 11.89 5.55
C ALA A 87 -0.99 10.62 6.14
N ASN A 88 -0.45 10.11 7.25
CA ASN A 88 -0.94 8.88 7.88
C ASN A 88 -2.35 9.01 8.47
N LEU A 89 -2.74 10.21 8.94
CA LEU A 89 -4.04 10.45 9.58
C LEU A 89 -5.08 11.01 8.63
N ALA A 90 -4.69 11.82 7.65
CA ALA A 90 -5.60 12.53 6.78
C ALA A 90 -6.46 11.59 5.94
N PHE A 91 -5.89 10.48 5.45
CA PHE A 91 -6.65 9.53 4.64
C PHE A 91 -7.66 8.72 5.47
N PRO A 92 -7.28 8.03 6.57
CA PRO A 92 -8.25 7.37 7.43
C PRO A 92 -9.33 8.32 7.97
N ALA A 93 -8.95 9.53 8.40
CA ALA A 93 -9.90 10.53 8.89
C ALA A 93 -10.86 10.98 7.77
N GLY A 94 -10.35 11.24 6.57
CA GLY A 94 -11.16 11.59 5.41
C GLY A 94 -12.15 10.49 5.05
N VAL A 95 -11.71 9.23 5.03
CA VAL A 95 -12.58 8.07 4.82
C VAL A 95 -13.67 8.00 5.89
N LEU A 96 -13.32 8.13 7.16
CA LEU A 96 -14.28 8.09 8.27
C LEU A 96 -15.33 9.20 8.15
N VAL A 97 -14.89 10.45 7.92
CA VAL A 97 -15.80 11.59 7.74
C VAL A 97 -16.75 11.35 6.56
N MET A 98 -16.23 10.87 5.43
CA MET A 98 -17.04 10.61 4.25
C MET A 98 -18.00 9.44 4.47
N SER A 99 -17.58 8.36 5.13
CA SER A 99 -18.45 7.22 5.47
C SER A 99 -19.58 7.59 6.43
N LYS A 100 -19.39 8.61 7.28
CA LYS A 100 -20.42 9.11 8.19
C LYS A 100 -21.37 10.10 7.50
N THR A 101 -20.87 10.83 6.50
CA THR A 101 -21.63 11.89 5.81
C THR A 101 -22.46 11.32 4.65
N PHE A 102 -21.96 10.28 3.98
CA PHE A 102 -22.59 9.71 2.80
C PHE A 102 -23.14 8.31 3.12
N GLU A 103 -24.39 8.05 2.75
CA GLU A 103 -25.04 6.75 2.93
C GLU A 103 -24.36 5.62 2.12
N VAL A 104 -23.73 5.97 1.00
CA VAL A 104 -23.00 5.03 0.15
C VAL A 104 -21.54 5.44 0.05
N PHE A 105 -20.67 4.64 0.68
CA PHE A 105 -19.23 4.77 0.56
C PHE A 105 -18.68 3.79 -0.47
N THR A 106 -18.16 4.29 -1.59
CA THR A 106 -17.60 3.47 -2.68
C THR A 106 -16.07 3.54 -2.70
N LEU A 107 -15.45 2.56 -3.35
CA LEU A 107 -14.01 2.60 -3.63
C LEU A 107 -13.62 3.85 -4.44
N GLY A 108 -14.47 4.30 -5.37
CA GLY A 108 -14.24 5.53 -6.13
C GLY A 108 -14.16 6.76 -5.24
N ILE A 109 -14.95 6.83 -4.17
CA ILE A 109 -14.87 7.90 -3.16
C ILE A 109 -13.56 7.77 -2.39
N ALA A 110 -13.21 6.58 -1.89
CA ALA A 110 -11.95 6.34 -1.20
C ALA A 110 -10.73 6.77 -2.02
N SER A 111 -10.68 6.38 -3.30
CA SER A 111 -9.59 6.75 -4.21
C SER A 111 -9.49 8.27 -4.43
N LYS A 112 -10.60 8.99 -4.51
CA LYS A 112 -10.58 10.46 -4.60
C LYS A 112 -10.00 11.10 -3.34
N ILE A 113 -10.42 10.64 -2.16
CA ILE A 113 -9.88 11.13 -0.87
C ILE A 113 -8.38 10.88 -0.81
N LEU A 114 -7.94 9.67 -1.17
CA LEU A 114 -6.52 9.33 -1.21
C LEU A 114 -5.75 10.26 -2.15
N SER A 115 -6.22 10.46 -3.38
CA SER A 115 -5.58 11.37 -4.35
C SER A 115 -5.47 12.80 -3.81
N ILE A 116 -6.51 13.30 -3.13
CA ILE A 116 -6.49 14.62 -2.48
C ILE A 116 -5.43 14.65 -1.37
N VAL A 117 -5.38 13.63 -0.50
CA VAL A 117 -4.39 13.54 0.58
C VAL A 117 -2.97 13.50 0.02
N VAL A 118 -2.72 12.72 -1.03
CA VAL A 118 -1.41 12.65 -1.69
C VAL A 118 -1.04 14.00 -2.30
N PHE A 119 -1.98 14.64 -3.01
CA PHE A 119 -1.75 15.96 -3.60
C PHE A 119 -1.44 17.01 -2.52
N LEU A 120 -2.24 17.09 -1.46
CA LEU A 120 -2.02 18.02 -0.35
C LEU A 120 -0.69 17.75 0.36
N THR A 121 -0.32 16.47 0.52
CA THR A 121 0.98 16.07 1.08
C THR A 121 2.13 16.54 0.21
N LEU A 122 2.01 16.40 -1.12
CA LEU A 122 3.01 16.88 -2.08
C LEU A 122 3.12 18.41 -2.05
N VAL A 123 1.99 19.13 -2.06
CA VAL A 123 1.99 20.59 -1.96
C VAL A 123 2.65 21.03 -0.65
N ALA A 124 2.26 20.44 0.49
CA ALA A 124 2.84 20.76 1.77
C ALA A 124 4.33 20.46 1.84
N LYS A 125 4.79 19.33 1.26
CA LYS A 125 6.22 19.02 1.13
C LYS A 125 6.94 20.08 0.31
N LEU A 126 6.44 20.41 -0.89
CA LEU A 126 7.08 21.39 -1.77
C LEU A 126 7.15 22.78 -1.11
N SER A 127 6.10 23.19 -0.40
CA SER A 127 6.07 24.48 0.31
C SER A 127 7.02 24.52 1.52
N LEU A 128 7.19 23.41 2.23
CA LEU A 128 7.95 23.37 3.49
C LEU A 128 9.42 22.94 3.33
N GLU A 129 9.71 22.10 2.34
CA GLU A 129 11.02 21.48 2.11
C GLU A 129 11.64 21.87 0.77
N GLY A 130 10.86 22.46 -0.15
CA GLY A 130 11.34 22.87 -1.47
C GLY A 130 11.49 21.72 -2.48
N ARG A 131 11.65 22.07 -3.75
CA ARG A 131 11.76 21.10 -4.86
C ARG A 131 13.00 20.22 -4.78
N GLU A 132 14.11 20.75 -4.27
CA GLU A 132 15.38 20.03 -4.12
C GLU A 132 15.28 18.83 -3.16
N SER A 133 14.26 18.81 -2.30
CA SER A 133 13.99 17.70 -1.37
C SER A 133 13.24 16.52 -2.03
N MET A 134 12.92 16.61 -3.32
CA MET A 134 12.18 15.56 -4.02
C MET A 134 13.08 14.34 -4.26
N PRO A 135 12.56 13.11 -4.05
CA PRO A 135 13.32 11.91 -4.34
C PRO A 135 13.64 11.82 -5.84
N GLN A 136 14.87 11.42 -6.14
CA GLN A 136 15.30 11.11 -7.49
C GLN A 136 15.05 9.63 -7.77
N TYR A 137 14.35 9.35 -8.87
CA TYR A 137 14.00 7.99 -9.26
C TYR A 137 14.78 7.59 -10.51
N ASP A 138 15.50 6.47 -10.45
CA ASP A 138 16.07 5.84 -11.64
C ASP A 138 14.95 5.45 -12.62
N ALA A 139 15.13 5.81 -13.89
CA ALA A 139 14.13 5.59 -14.93
C ALA A 139 13.82 4.09 -15.14
N THR A 140 14.82 3.22 -14.98
CA THR A 140 14.66 1.76 -15.18
C THR A 140 13.77 1.19 -14.08
N ARG A 141 14.04 1.52 -12.82
CA ARG A 141 13.24 1.06 -11.66
C ARG A 141 11.87 1.72 -11.59
N GLY A 142 11.79 3.02 -11.91
CA GLY A 142 10.53 3.72 -12.06
C GLY A 142 9.62 3.04 -13.08
N ARG A 143 10.17 2.61 -14.22
CA ARG A 143 9.41 1.82 -15.20
C ARG A 143 9.00 0.46 -14.66
N ALA A 144 9.91 -0.27 -14.01
CA ALA A 144 9.56 -1.56 -13.41
C ALA A 144 8.39 -1.42 -12.41
N ALA A 145 8.42 -0.38 -11.59
CA ALA A 145 7.32 -0.04 -10.68
C ALA A 145 6.01 0.25 -11.44
N LEU A 146 6.05 1.09 -12.47
CA LEU A 146 4.89 1.42 -13.29
C LEU A 146 4.27 0.19 -13.98
N VAL A 147 5.10 -0.69 -14.55
CA VAL A 147 4.62 -1.94 -15.18
C VAL A 147 3.96 -2.84 -14.13
N CYS A 148 4.57 -3.01 -12.97
CA CYS A 148 3.96 -3.73 -11.86
C CYS A 148 2.61 -3.12 -11.45
N PHE A 149 2.51 -1.79 -11.30
CA PHE A 149 1.25 -1.14 -10.98
C PHE A 149 0.20 -1.32 -12.08
N ALA A 150 0.58 -1.23 -13.35
CA ALA A 150 -0.32 -1.47 -14.46
C ALA A 150 -0.88 -2.89 -14.45
N LEU A 151 -0.01 -3.91 -14.26
CA LEU A 151 -0.43 -5.30 -14.14
C LEU A 151 -1.36 -5.52 -12.93
N GLY A 152 -1.04 -4.91 -11.78
CA GLY A 152 -1.88 -4.97 -10.59
C GLY A 152 -3.26 -4.37 -10.81
N LEU A 153 -3.34 -3.21 -11.46
CA LEU A 153 -4.61 -2.55 -11.81
C LEU A 153 -5.39 -3.31 -12.88
N MET A 154 -4.72 -3.99 -13.81
CA MET A 154 -5.38 -4.90 -14.76
C MET A 154 -5.98 -6.11 -14.04
N CYS A 155 -5.33 -6.63 -13.00
CA CYS A 155 -5.88 -7.72 -12.19
C CYS A 155 -7.02 -7.27 -11.26
N PHE A 156 -7.11 -5.99 -10.91
CA PHE A 156 -8.06 -5.48 -9.92
C PHE A 156 -9.56 -5.72 -10.25
N PRO A 157 -10.06 -5.49 -11.48
CA PRO A 157 -11.46 -5.73 -11.81
C PRO A 157 -11.79 -7.20 -12.13
N LEU A 158 -10.77 -8.04 -12.39
CA LEU A 158 -10.97 -9.43 -12.82
C LEU A 158 -11.68 -10.34 -11.79
N PRO A 159 -11.56 -10.15 -10.46
CA PRO A 159 -12.35 -10.92 -9.50
C PRO A 159 -13.86 -10.74 -9.65
N GLU A 160 -14.33 -9.62 -10.21
CA GLU A 160 -15.75 -9.40 -10.52
C GLU A 160 -16.15 -9.98 -11.88
N LEU A 161 -15.25 -9.93 -12.86
CA LEU A 161 -15.49 -10.43 -14.23
C LEU A 161 -15.37 -11.95 -14.34
N VAL A 162 -14.53 -12.56 -13.49
CA VAL A 162 -14.27 -14.01 -13.46
C VAL A 162 -14.25 -14.49 -11.99
N PRO A 163 -15.43 -14.58 -11.34
CA PRO A 163 -15.53 -14.87 -9.91
C PRO A 163 -14.96 -16.24 -9.50
N GLU A 164 -14.94 -17.22 -10.40
CA GLU A 164 -14.36 -18.55 -10.16
C GLU A 164 -12.85 -18.48 -9.87
N MET A 165 -12.20 -17.42 -10.36
CA MET A 165 -10.78 -17.15 -10.17
C MET A 165 -10.54 -15.96 -9.23
N TYR A 166 -11.53 -15.58 -8.41
CA TYR A 166 -11.48 -14.42 -7.49
C TYR A 166 -10.16 -14.36 -6.72
N TRP A 167 -9.80 -15.45 -6.04
CA TRP A 167 -8.61 -15.50 -5.18
C TRP A 167 -7.31 -15.39 -5.96
N LEU A 168 -7.26 -15.91 -7.20
CA LEU A 168 -6.09 -15.77 -8.05
C LEU A 168 -5.89 -14.30 -8.42
N PHE A 169 -6.90 -13.67 -9.00
CA PHE A 169 -6.78 -12.29 -9.48
C PHE A 169 -6.60 -11.28 -8.35
N HIS A 170 -7.29 -11.48 -7.22
CA HIS A 170 -7.10 -10.69 -6.02
C HIS A 170 -5.68 -10.84 -5.46
N SER A 171 -5.12 -12.05 -5.45
CA SER A 171 -3.74 -12.28 -5.00
C SER A 171 -2.72 -11.66 -5.97
N LEU A 172 -2.93 -11.79 -7.28
CA LEU A 172 -2.06 -11.19 -8.29
C LEU A 172 -2.05 -9.67 -8.18
N TRP A 173 -3.21 -9.04 -7.96
CA TRP A 173 -3.30 -7.62 -7.68
C TRP A 173 -2.37 -7.23 -6.51
N HIS A 174 -2.49 -7.87 -5.34
CA HIS A 174 -1.62 -7.58 -4.19
C HIS A 174 -0.14 -7.81 -4.47
N ILE A 175 0.20 -8.89 -5.18
CA ILE A 175 1.59 -9.23 -5.52
C ILE A 175 2.20 -8.14 -6.41
N PHE A 176 1.52 -7.74 -7.46
CA PHE A 176 2.01 -6.74 -8.40
C PHE A 176 2.10 -5.35 -7.75
N MET A 177 1.10 -4.94 -6.96
CA MET A 177 1.16 -3.69 -6.21
C MET A 177 2.35 -3.68 -5.23
N ALA A 178 2.54 -4.77 -4.48
CA ALA A 178 3.66 -4.87 -3.55
C ALA A 178 5.02 -4.90 -4.25
N ALA A 179 5.13 -5.56 -5.41
CA ALA A 179 6.35 -5.55 -6.22
C ALA A 179 6.67 -4.13 -6.73
N GLY A 180 5.67 -3.39 -7.21
CA GLY A 180 5.85 -2.01 -7.64
C GLY A 180 6.30 -1.08 -6.52
N ILE A 181 5.67 -1.17 -5.34
CA ILE A 181 6.09 -0.40 -4.15
C ILE A 181 7.52 -0.75 -3.73
N PHE A 182 7.89 -2.03 -3.79
CA PHE A 182 9.24 -2.46 -3.43
C PHE A 182 10.32 -1.86 -4.36
N GLU A 183 10.06 -1.79 -5.66
CA GLU A 183 10.94 -1.09 -6.62
C GLU A 183 11.14 0.38 -6.25
N VAL A 184 10.05 1.07 -5.88
CA VAL A 184 10.09 2.47 -5.41
C VAL A 184 10.89 2.60 -4.11
N TYR A 185 10.70 1.71 -3.14
CA TYR A 185 11.37 1.82 -1.84
C TYR A 185 12.87 1.58 -1.89
N LEU A 186 13.37 0.81 -2.86
CA LEU A 186 14.80 0.62 -3.04
C LEU A 186 15.51 1.82 -3.65
N GLU A 187 14.77 2.68 -4.35
CA GLU A 187 15.27 3.98 -4.77
C GLU A 187 15.31 4.95 -3.60
N LEU A 188 14.33 4.85 -2.69
CA LEU A 188 14.23 5.72 -1.51
C LEU A 188 15.14 5.33 -0.34
N SER A 189 15.63 4.09 -0.30
CA SER A 189 16.44 3.58 0.81
C SER A 189 17.88 3.38 0.34
N SER A 190 18.75 4.34 0.66
CA SER A 190 20.21 4.29 0.36
C SER A 190 20.95 3.31 1.29
N VAL A 191 20.50 2.06 1.36
CA VAL A 191 21.20 1.03 2.14
C VAL A 191 22.26 0.36 1.26
N GLU A 192 23.54 0.60 1.57
CA GLU A 192 24.67 -0.09 0.95
C GLU A 192 24.47 -1.62 1.01
N GLY A 193 24.68 -2.31 -0.12
CA GLY A 193 24.52 -3.77 -0.21
C GLY A 193 23.10 -4.29 -0.45
N LEU A 194 22.13 -3.41 -0.77
CA LEU A 194 20.75 -3.79 -1.07
C LEU A 194 20.34 -3.36 -2.49
N LYS A 195 20.77 -4.06 -3.55
CA LYS A 195 20.04 -4.02 -4.83
C LYS A 195 20.14 -5.34 -5.59
N LYS A 196 19.00 -6.03 -5.71
CA LYS A 196 18.49 -6.53 -7.00
C LYS A 196 17.01 -6.88 -6.82
N PRO A 197 16.14 -5.96 -7.19
CA PRO A 197 14.96 -6.40 -7.92
C PRO A 197 14.82 -5.61 -9.21
N ILE A 198 14.36 -6.38 -10.19
CA ILE A 198 13.55 -6.01 -11.34
C ILE A 198 12.81 -7.32 -11.61
N TRP A 199 11.62 -7.47 -11.04
CA TRP A 199 10.80 -8.71 -11.06
C TRP A 199 10.28 -9.11 -12.44
N LEU A 200 10.63 -8.33 -13.45
CA LEU A 200 10.09 -8.37 -14.80
C LEU A 200 11.20 -8.75 -15.78
N PRO A 201 10.86 -9.44 -16.89
CA PRO A 201 11.78 -9.66 -18.00
C PRO A 201 12.43 -8.36 -18.50
N ALA A 202 13.71 -8.41 -18.86
CA ALA A 202 14.48 -7.22 -19.23
C ALA A 202 13.88 -6.42 -20.41
N HIS A 203 13.20 -7.09 -21.35
CA HIS A 203 12.54 -6.46 -22.49
C HIS A 203 11.34 -5.59 -22.09
N MET A 204 10.74 -5.80 -20.92
CA MET A 204 9.64 -4.98 -20.41
C MET A 204 10.15 -3.68 -19.76
N VAL A 205 11.46 -3.57 -19.51
CA VAL A 205 12.04 -2.51 -18.69
C VAL A 205 13.11 -1.69 -19.44
N LYS A 206 13.79 -2.25 -20.46
CA LYS A 206 14.77 -1.52 -21.30
C LYS A 206 14.13 -0.92 -22.56
N ILE A 207 14.55 0.29 -22.95
CA ILE A 207 14.28 0.82 -24.31
C ILE A 207 15.39 0.28 -25.23
N SER A 208 15.02 -0.23 -26.39
CA SER A 208 15.92 -0.45 -27.54
C SER A 208 16.28 0.87 -28.21
#